data_AF-A0A2G9TAY4-F1
#
_entry.id   AF-A0A2G9TAY4-F1
#
_cell.length_a   1.000
_cell.length_b   1.000
_cell.length_c   1.000
_cell.angle_alpha   90.00
_cell.angle_beta   90.00
_cell.angle_gamma   90.00
#
_symmetry.space_group_name_H-M   'P 1'
#
loop_
_entity.id
_entity.type
_entity.pdbx_description
1 polymer ?
#
loop_
_entity_poly.entity_id
_entity_poly.type
_entity_poly.pdbx_seq_one_letter_code
_entity_poly.pdbx_strand_id
1 'polypeptide(L)'
;NYVSTSAEMTSDGLTPMAKFDLGGVRNSLTQLRINELSLKENSSYWMHFTRNPTRASLSIDDAYFTSQVLDPTGNSQSFALQVNELFLGTHSGGRGFQGCVGTYRWSNQNLPLRRPSNQAVDPDDESIVSITKSEGVSD
;
A
#
# COMPACT_ATOMS: atom_id res chain seq x y z
N ASN A 1 7.72 9.87 6.48
CA ASN A 1 6.37 9.74 5.92
C ASN A 1 6.29 8.48 5.10
N TYR A 2 5.22 7.70 5.24
CA TYR A 2 5.02 6.49 4.46
C TYR A 2 3.54 6.15 4.38
N VAL A 3 3.19 5.33 3.40
CA VAL A 3 1.93 4.61 3.28
C VAL A 3 2.30 3.16 2.99
N SER A 4 1.68 2.22 3.69
CA SER A 4 1.84 0.80 3.44
C SER A 4 0.51 0.08 3.49
N THR A 5 0.39 -0.94 2.65
CA THR A 5 -0.71 -1.90 2.63
C THR A 5 -0.13 -3.30 2.80
N SER A 6 -0.73 -4.12 3.64
CA SER A 6 -0.20 -5.43 4.03
C SER A 6 -1.31 -6.41 4.35
N ALA A 7 -0.98 -7.70 4.25
CA ALA A 7 -1.73 -8.79 4.85
C ALA A 7 -0.92 -9.30 6.04
N GLU A 8 -1.40 -9.08 7.26
CA GLU A 8 -0.67 -9.37 8.51
C GLU A 8 -1.35 -10.50 9.29
N MET A 9 -0.57 -11.43 9.82
CA MET A 9 -1.09 -12.46 10.72
C MET A 9 -1.48 -11.84 12.07
N THR A 10 -2.75 -11.94 12.45
CA THR A 10 -3.27 -11.50 13.75
C THR A 10 -3.90 -12.66 14.51
N SER A 11 -4.50 -12.41 15.68
CA SER A 11 -5.30 -13.41 16.40
C SER A 11 -6.48 -13.94 15.57
N ASP A 12 -6.97 -13.13 14.63
CA ASP A 12 -8.13 -13.42 13.80
C ASP A 12 -7.73 -14.02 12.43
N GLY A 13 -6.44 -14.33 12.26
CA GLY A 13 -5.84 -14.85 11.03
C GLY A 13 -5.24 -13.77 10.14
N LEU A 14 -5.09 -14.06 8.85
CA LEU A 14 -4.43 -13.16 7.90
C LEU A 14 -5.34 -11.96 7.61
N THR A 15 -5.01 -10.80 8.16
CA THR A 15 -5.88 -9.62 8.18
C THR A 15 -5.35 -8.55 7.24
N PRO A 16 -6.19 -7.94 6.38
CA PRO A 16 -5.79 -6.83 5.54
C PRO A 16 -5.63 -5.55 6.37
N MET A 17 -4.55 -4.83 6.13
CA MET A 17 -4.19 -3.63 6.88
C MET A 17 -3.63 -2.54 5.97
N ALA A 18 -3.90 -1.29 6.34
CA ALA A 18 -3.24 -0.11 5.78
C ALA A 18 -2.73 0.77 6.91
N LYS A 19 -1.48 1.22 6.81
CA LYS A 19 -0.81 2.06 7.80
C LYS A 19 -0.19 3.26 7.10
N PHE A 20 -0.32 4.45 7.68
CA PHE A 20 0.34 5.62 7.15
C PHE A 20 0.69 6.65 8.22
N ASP A 21 1.76 7.39 7.95
CA ASP A 21 2.21 8.54 8.71
C ASP A 21 2.74 9.58 7.73
N LEU A 22 2.20 10.79 7.77
CA LEU A 22 2.51 11.88 6.85
C LEU A 22 3.11 13.11 7.54
N GLY A 23 3.71 12.90 8.71
CA GLY A 23 4.63 13.86 9.30
C GLY A 23 3.96 15.06 9.97
N GLY A 24 2.76 14.86 10.51
CA GLY A 24 2.01 15.93 11.16
C GLY A 24 2.22 16.03 12.68
N VAL A 25 2.00 14.93 13.40
CA VAL A 25 2.01 14.89 14.87
C VAL A 25 2.87 13.71 15.33
N ARG A 26 3.64 13.86 16.42
CA ARG A 26 4.33 12.72 17.05
C ARG A 26 3.30 11.65 17.39
N ASN A 27 3.54 10.40 16.99
CA ASN A 27 2.63 9.25 17.11
C ASN A 27 1.36 9.31 16.24
N SER A 28 1.36 10.00 15.10
CA SER A 28 0.18 10.11 14.21
C SER A 28 -0.10 8.89 13.32
N LEU A 29 0.38 7.70 13.70
CA LEU A 29 0.16 6.48 12.94
C LEU A 29 -1.35 6.23 12.80
N THR A 30 -1.84 6.36 11.57
CA THR A 30 -3.20 6.01 11.24
C THR A 30 -3.22 4.60 10.69
N GLN A 31 -4.13 3.76 11.20
CA GLN A 31 -4.21 2.35 10.85
C GLN A 31 -5.65 1.96 10.55
N LEU A 32 -5.87 1.37 9.38
CA LEU A 32 -7.11 0.76 8.97
C LEU A 32 -6.93 -0.76 8.97
N ARG A 33 -7.93 -1.47 9.48
CA ARG A 33 -7.97 -2.93 9.56
C ARG A 33 -9.41 -3.40 9.33
N ILE A 34 -9.60 -4.43 8.51
CA ILE A 34 -10.89 -5.09 8.32
C ILE A 34 -10.88 -6.34 9.21
N ASN A 35 -11.52 -6.27 10.37
CA ASN A 35 -11.53 -7.36 11.34
C ASN A 35 -12.53 -8.46 10.98
N GLU A 36 -13.56 -8.15 10.19
CA GLU A 36 -14.59 -9.14 9.82
C GLU A 36 -14.12 -10.11 8.72
N LEU A 37 -12.88 -9.97 8.23
CA LEU A 37 -12.33 -10.76 7.13
C LEU A 37 -10.97 -11.37 7.49
N SER A 38 -10.91 -12.70 7.42
CA SER A 38 -9.67 -13.46 7.46
C SER A 38 -9.34 -13.96 6.05
N LEU A 39 -8.25 -13.46 5.47
CA LEU A 39 -7.78 -13.82 4.14
C LEU A 39 -7.26 -15.26 4.14
N LYS A 40 -7.49 -15.96 3.02
CA LYS A 40 -7.00 -17.33 2.81
C LYS A 40 -5.73 -17.31 1.96
N GLU A 41 -4.73 -18.10 2.34
CA GLU A 41 -3.42 -18.16 1.67
C GLU A 41 -3.48 -18.63 0.20
N ASN A 42 -4.54 -19.33 -0.20
CA ASN A 42 -4.71 -19.92 -1.53
C ASN A 42 -5.76 -19.20 -2.39
N SER A 43 -6.10 -17.96 -2.06
CA SER A 43 -7.12 -17.17 -2.75
C SER A 43 -6.55 -15.83 -3.16
N SER A 44 -6.98 -15.34 -4.31
CA SER A 44 -6.61 -14.01 -4.80
C SER A 44 -7.62 -12.98 -4.32
N TYR A 45 -7.13 -11.82 -3.90
CA TYR A 45 -7.93 -10.71 -3.40
C TYR A 45 -7.47 -9.40 -4.04
N TRP A 46 -8.42 -8.51 -4.32
CA TRP A 46 -8.14 -7.14 -4.70
C TRP A 46 -8.15 -6.24 -3.47
N MET A 47 -6.97 -5.76 -3.09
CA MET A 47 -6.84 -4.77 -2.03
C MET A 47 -6.80 -3.36 -2.61
N HIS A 48 -7.71 -2.51 -2.15
CA HIS A 48 -7.79 -1.13 -2.60
C HIS A 48 -7.72 -0.19 -1.40
N PHE A 49 -6.69 0.65 -1.39
CA PHE A 49 -6.53 1.71 -0.40
C PHE A 49 -6.65 3.06 -1.10
N THR A 50 -7.49 3.93 -0.54
CA THR A 50 -7.62 5.31 -1.01
C THR A 50 -7.55 6.28 0.15
N ARG A 51 -6.96 7.45 -0.09
CA ARG A 51 -6.93 8.54 0.88
C ARG A 51 -7.21 9.86 0.18
N ASN A 52 -8.10 10.64 0.78
CA ASN A 52 -8.30 12.05 0.48
C ASN A 52 -7.93 12.88 1.74
N PRO A 53 -7.98 14.22 1.71
CA PRO A 53 -7.60 15.04 2.86
C PRO A 53 -8.40 14.75 4.14
N THR A 54 -9.63 14.23 4.03
CA THR A 54 -10.58 14.08 5.15
C THR A 54 -10.93 12.63 5.46
N ARG A 55 -10.45 11.67 4.68
CA ARG A 55 -10.81 10.26 4.83
C ARG A 55 -9.73 9.35 4.24
N ALA A 56 -9.44 8.27 4.96
CA ALA A 56 -8.78 7.09 4.42
C ALA A 56 -9.76 5.92 4.39
N SER A 57 -9.62 5.03 3.41
CA SER A 57 -10.43 3.81 3.30
C SER A 57 -9.60 2.66 2.75
N LEU A 58 -9.96 1.46 3.20
CA LEU A 58 -9.39 0.19 2.78
C LEU A 58 -10.53 -0.74 2.42
N SER A 59 -10.47 -1.37 1.25
CA SER A 59 -11.40 -2.42 0.83
C SER A 59 -10.70 -3.67 0.32
N ILE A 60 -11.41 -4.79 0.42
CA ILE A 60 -11.08 -6.07 -0.21
C ILE A 60 -12.24 -6.47 -1.13
N ASP A 61 -11.92 -6.70 -2.41
CA ASP A 61 -12.86 -7.09 -3.48
C ASP A 61 -14.08 -6.16 -3.60
N ASP A 62 -13.95 -4.90 -3.13
CA ASP A 62 -15.02 -3.91 -2.98
C ASP A 62 -16.25 -4.38 -2.16
N ALA A 63 -16.16 -5.53 -1.49
CA ALA A 63 -17.23 -6.12 -0.68
C ALA A 63 -17.03 -5.85 0.80
N TYR A 64 -15.80 -5.94 1.28
CA TYR A 64 -15.42 -5.64 2.66
C TYR A 64 -14.69 -4.32 2.69
N PHE A 65 -15.10 -3.39 3.54
CA PHE A 65 -14.45 -2.08 3.61
C PHE A 65 -14.48 -1.49 5.01
N THR A 66 -13.47 -0.68 5.30
CA THR A 66 -13.39 0.15 6.50
C THR A 66 -12.90 1.54 6.11
N SER A 67 -13.29 2.56 6.89
CA SER A 67 -12.83 3.93 6.65
C SER A 67 -12.65 4.70 7.95
N GLN A 68 -11.74 5.67 7.91
CA GLN A 68 -11.45 6.56 9.02
C GLN A 68 -11.51 8.00 8.56
N VAL A 69 -12.22 8.85 9.31
CA VAL A 69 -12.23 10.29 9.10
C VAL A 69 -10.88 10.85 9.57
N LEU A 70 -10.28 11.69 8.75
CA LEU A 70 -9.04 12.40 9.01
C LEU A 70 -9.34 13.85 9.33
N ASP A 71 -8.57 14.43 10.24
CA ASP A 71 -8.65 15.85 10.55
C ASP A 71 -7.66 16.64 9.65
N PRO A 72 -8.15 17.38 8.64
CA PRO A 72 -7.28 18.19 7.77
C PRO A 72 -6.80 19.48 8.46
N THR A 73 -7.43 19.88 9.58
CA THR A 73 -7.19 21.14 10.29
C THR A 73 -6.22 21.00 11.45
N GLY A 74 -5.89 19.77 11.83
CA GLY A 74 -4.73 19.44 12.65
C GLY A 74 -3.45 19.75 11.87
N ASN A 75 -3.15 21.05 11.74
CA ASN A 75 -2.02 21.64 11.02
C ASN A 75 -0.82 20.69 11.03
N SER A 76 -0.50 20.09 9.88
CA SER A 76 0.81 19.54 9.45
C SER A 76 0.73 18.23 8.65
N GLN A 77 -0.40 17.51 8.61
CA GLN A 77 -0.46 16.32 7.74
C GLN A 77 -0.62 16.74 6.27
N SER A 78 0.47 16.62 5.51
CA SER A 78 0.44 16.88 4.07
C SER A 78 -0.57 15.96 3.40
N PHE A 79 -1.42 16.53 2.55
CA PHE A 79 -2.29 15.73 1.69
C PHE A 79 -1.44 14.96 0.67
N ALA A 80 -0.51 15.67 0.01
CA ALA A 80 0.41 15.08 -0.94
C ALA A 80 1.51 14.29 -0.23
N LEU A 81 1.67 13.03 -0.63
CA LEU A 81 2.87 12.25 -0.33
C LEU A 81 3.80 12.34 -1.54
N GLN A 82 4.96 12.97 -1.38
CA GLN A 82 6.03 12.84 -2.34
C GLN A 82 6.65 11.45 -2.20
N VAL A 83 6.50 10.61 -3.22
CA VAL A 83 7.02 9.24 -3.23
C VAL A 83 8.43 9.24 -3.81
N ASN A 84 9.41 8.99 -2.95
CA ASN A 84 10.81 8.85 -3.38
C ASN A 84 11.17 7.39 -3.68
N GLU A 85 10.57 6.46 -2.94
CA GLU A 85 10.83 5.03 -3.06
C GLU A 85 9.52 4.26 -2.88
N LEU A 86 9.37 3.19 -3.65
CA LEU A 86 8.23 2.30 -3.59
C LEU A 86 8.70 0.85 -3.50
N PHE A 87 8.28 0.17 -2.44
CA PHE A 87 8.73 -1.18 -2.11
C PHE A 87 7.57 -2.16 -2.23
N LEU A 88 7.85 -3.31 -2.83
CA LEU A 88 6.93 -4.42 -2.88
C LEU A 88 7.52 -5.62 -2.11
N GLY A 89 6.71 -6.17 -1.21
CA GLY A 89 7.05 -7.32 -0.39
C GLY A 89 7.80 -7.01 0.90
N THR A 90 8.89 -6.22 0.87
CA THR A 90 9.55 -5.74 2.09
C THR A 90 10.31 -4.44 1.88
N HIS A 91 10.42 -3.64 2.95
CA HIS A 91 11.12 -2.35 2.98
C HIS A 91 12.41 -2.39 3.83
N SER A 92 12.48 -3.20 4.90
CA SER A 92 13.54 -3.04 5.91
C SER A 92 14.00 -4.35 6.58
N GLY A 93 14.49 -5.31 5.80
CA GLY A 93 15.24 -6.48 6.29
C GLY A 93 14.48 -7.47 7.19
N GLY A 94 13.20 -7.24 7.46
CA GLY A 94 12.33 -8.16 8.19
C GLY A 94 11.81 -9.30 7.31
N ARG A 95 11.01 -10.20 7.89
CA ARG A 95 10.26 -11.20 7.12
C ARG A 95 9.31 -10.46 6.17
N GLY A 96 9.67 -10.44 4.89
CA GLY A 96 8.84 -9.86 3.85
C GLY A 96 7.57 -10.65 3.59
N PHE A 97 6.69 -10.09 2.78
CA PHE A 97 5.54 -10.80 2.23
C PHE A 97 6.01 -12.06 1.50
N GLN A 98 5.32 -13.17 1.74
CA GLN A 98 5.52 -14.43 1.03
C GLN A 98 4.21 -14.78 0.34
N GLY A 99 4.16 -14.58 -0.96
CA GLY A 99 2.98 -14.81 -1.77
C GLY A 99 3.11 -14.16 -3.14
N CYS A 100 2.04 -14.21 -3.91
CA CYS A 100 1.99 -13.60 -5.22
C CYS A 100 1.34 -12.22 -5.18
N VAL A 101 1.87 -11.29 -5.96
CA VAL A 101 1.21 -10.02 -6.29
C VAL A 101 1.00 -10.02 -7.79
N GLY A 102 -0.25 -9.97 -8.27
CA GLY A 102 -0.54 -10.04 -9.69
C GLY A 102 -0.51 -8.68 -10.39
N THR A 103 -1.00 -7.63 -9.74
CA THR A 103 -1.02 -6.27 -10.31
C THR A 103 -0.89 -5.25 -9.20
N TYR A 104 -0.10 -4.21 -9.43
CA TYR A 104 0.01 -3.07 -8.54
C TYR A 104 -0.34 -1.80 -9.31
N ARG A 105 -1.26 -0.99 -8.75
CA ARG A 105 -1.73 0.24 -9.35
C ARG A 105 -1.53 1.40 -8.38
N TRP A 106 -0.84 2.44 -8.83
CA TRP A 106 -0.60 3.67 -8.07
C TRP A 106 -1.20 4.86 -8.81
N SER A 107 -2.04 5.66 -8.15
CA SER A 107 -2.66 6.85 -8.75
C SER A 107 -3.26 6.61 -10.15
N ASN A 108 -3.96 5.49 -10.30
CA ASN A 108 -4.57 5.02 -11.54
C ASN A 108 -3.64 4.52 -12.66
N GLN A 109 -2.34 4.40 -12.39
CA GLN A 109 -1.36 3.83 -13.30
C GLN A 109 -0.94 2.43 -12.84
N ASN A 110 -0.92 1.45 -13.75
CA ASN A 110 -0.39 0.12 -13.46
C ASN A 110 1.14 0.20 -13.46
N LEU A 111 1.77 -0.21 -12.35
CA LEU A 111 3.22 -0.23 -12.25
C LEU A 111 3.75 -1.64 -12.53
N PRO A 112 4.77 -1.78 -13.39
CA PRO A 112 5.34 -3.09 -13.71
C PRO A 112 6.05 -3.68 -12.49
N LEU A 113 5.62 -4.88 -12.06
CA LEU A 113 6.15 -5.56 -10.86
C LEU A 113 7.61 -5.99 -11.00
N ARG A 114 8.05 -6.20 -12.24
CA ARG A 114 9.42 -6.50 -12.62
C ARG A 114 9.94 -5.35 -13.47
N ARG A 115 11.16 -4.91 -13.18
CA ARG A 115 11.88 -4.06 -14.13
C ARG A 115 12.25 -4.92 -15.33
N PRO A 116 11.84 -4.56 -16.57
CA PRO A 116 12.30 -5.27 -17.74
C PRO A 116 13.83 -5.19 -17.79
N SER A 117 14.48 -6.33 -17.92
CA SER A 117 15.94 -6.48 -17.90
C SER A 117 16.66 -5.75 -19.04
N ASN A 118 15.92 -5.22 -20.02
CA ASN A 118 16.43 -4.63 -21.26
C ASN A 118 15.68 -3.36 -21.71
N GLN A 119 15.11 -2.55 -20.81
CA GLN A 119 14.63 -1.23 -21.24
C GLN A 119 15.72 -0.18 -21.06
N ALA A 120 16.14 0.39 -22.19
CA ALA A 120 16.54 1.79 -22.21
C ALA A 120 15.40 2.58 -21.58
N VAL A 121 15.71 3.37 -20.55
CA VAL A 121 14.76 4.31 -19.96
C VAL A 121 14.26 5.20 -21.09
N ASP A 122 13.01 5.03 -21.50
CA ASP A 122 12.37 5.98 -22.40
C ASP A 122 12.18 7.27 -21.60
N PRO A 123 12.87 8.37 -21.94
CA PRO A 123 12.75 9.63 -21.21
C PRO A 123 11.33 10.22 -21.28
N ASP A 124 10.45 9.70 -22.15
CA ASP A 124 9.05 10.10 -22.29
C ASP A 124 8.05 9.15 -21.58
N ASP A 125 8.52 8.09 -20.91
CA ASP A 125 7.64 7.25 -20.07
C ASP A 125 7.32 7.99 -18.75
N GLU A 126 6.22 8.76 -18.77
CA GLU A 126 5.74 9.60 -17.67
C GLU A 126 5.23 8.83 -16.43
N SER A 127 5.75 7.63 -16.15
CA SER A 127 5.54 6.98 -14.86
C SER A 127 6.42 7.67 -13.81
N ILE A 128 5.93 8.79 -13.26
CA ILE A 128 6.62 9.60 -12.22
C ILE A 128 7.00 8.74 -10.99
N VAL A 129 6.34 7.60 -10.78
CA VAL A 129 6.60 6.64 -9.70
C VAL A 129 6.88 5.26 -10.29
N SER A 130 7.94 4.58 -9.84
CA SER A 130 8.26 3.20 -10.24
C SER A 130 8.62 2.34 -9.03
N ILE A 131 8.44 1.02 -9.14
CA ILE A 131 8.83 0.09 -8.08
C ILE A 131 10.37 0.10 -7.96
N THR A 132 10.83 0.50 -6.77
CA THR A 132 12.26 0.61 -6.44
C THR A 132 12.86 -0.76 -6.16
N LYS A 133 12.11 -1.62 -5.45
CA LYS A 133 12.57 -2.94 -5.03
C LYS A 133 11.38 -3.90 -4.83
N SER A 134 11.54 -5.14 -5.29
CA SER A 134 10.58 -6.24 -5.13
C SER A 134 11.29 -7.43 -4.48
N GLU A 135 10.95 -7.76 -3.23
CA GLU A 135 11.57 -8.87 -2.49
C GLU A 135 10.50 -9.79 -1.92
N GLY A 136 10.63 -11.11 -2.15
CA GLY A 136 9.67 -12.11 -1.66
C GLY A 136 8.36 -12.22 -2.48
N VAL A 137 8.27 -11.46 -3.58
CA VAL A 137 7.11 -11.44 -4.48
C VAL A 137 7.39 -12.29 -5.71
N SER A 138 6.52 -13.27 -5.96
CA SER A 138 6.41 -13.97 -7.24
C SER A 138 5.24 -13.42 -8.06
N ASP A 139 5.38 -13.44 -9.38
CA ASP A 139 4.31 -13.23 -10.35
C ASP A 139 3.48 -14.51 -10.56
#